data_AF-A0A6Q2Y455-F1
#
_entry.id   AF-A0A6Q2Y455-F1
#
_cell.length_a   1.000
_cell.length_b   1.000
_cell.length_c   1.000
_cell.angle_alpha   90.00
_cell.angle_beta   90.00
_cell.angle_gamma   90.00
#
_symmetry.space_group_name_H-M   'P 1'
#
loop_
_entity.id
_entity.type
_entity.pdbx_description
1 polymer ?
#
loop_
_entity_poly.entity_id
_entity_poly.type
_entity_poly.pdbx_seq_one_letter_code
_entity_poly.pdbx_strand_id
1 'polypeptide(L)'
;VVLIEDAIHYRSVNHRLDGRSIKLYRWYYSRICQWGLNAGIFVILALAFIEKPSSLSVTSDLRFKHTLWNPPCGLTEVIEIICLLVFTLDLVVKSYLIGREEFLKCKWLVGYMVVIMVSVIDWTMSLSMTCDETVRIRKLLRPFYLLQNSSLMKKSLKCIKRTLPGITSVILLVILHLCLFTIFGMLLFAKREEDMERELYFKNLSQSLTSLLVLLTTANNPDVMTPAYTLHRGFSIFFILFSGFGTYFLMNLLTAIIYNQFRGYLMSVQTSILRRCMGIRAAFDLLHCQSHRDITFSEDDTIECIPVQTVQMVMKRVQMKDYYREAIMKVTCQSYSGRIPREAFQRLFDELDKDRIKKHHPLPEYSSKFLQMVQYIFTKHSVTVVGNVVALANVVCICIILVIECEKTVSEREDYLETVNCFFILYYLLEMLLKMTAFGWKTYVSYGSNIFDGSLTVLLLVGHADKSLIIVSSLIPHPKKIPFKYLPKLNLVQCHGCCMTYK
;
A
#
# COMPACT_ATOMS: atom_id res chain seq x y z
N VAL A 1 -11.19 2.47 -30.81
CA VAL A 1 -10.07 1.89 -30.01
C VAL A 1 -9.90 2.62 -28.69
N VAL A 2 -9.52 3.91 -28.69
CA VAL A 2 -9.25 4.66 -27.44
C VAL A 2 -10.43 4.69 -26.46
N LEU A 3 -11.67 4.88 -26.94
CA LEU A 3 -12.87 4.85 -26.08
C LEU A 3 -13.07 3.51 -25.37
N ILE A 4 -12.70 2.39 -26.01
CA ILE A 4 -12.77 1.05 -25.41
C ILE A 4 -11.64 0.88 -24.40
N GLU A 5 -10.42 1.33 -24.72
CA GLU A 5 -9.29 1.36 -23.77
C GLU A 5 -9.64 2.20 -22.52
N ASP A 6 -10.30 3.33 -22.70
CA ASP A 6 -10.76 4.21 -21.62
C ASP A 6 -11.87 3.56 -20.78
N ALA A 7 -12.81 2.87 -21.41
CA ALA A 7 -13.86 2.13 -20.71
C ALA A 7 -13.28 1.00 -19.83
N ILE A 8 -12.31 0.24 -20.36
CA ILE A 8 -11.60 -0.83 -19.63
C ILE A 8 -10.85 -0.25 -18.41
N HIS A 9 -10.26 0.94 -18.55
CA HIS A 9 -9.50 1.61 -17.50
C HIS A 9 -10.31 2.61 -16.65
N TYR A 10 -11.65 2.65 -16.80
CA TYR A 10 -12.56 3.54 -16.06
C TYR A 10 -12.24 5.05 -16.18
N ARG A 11 -11.71 5.47 -17.34
CA ARG A 11 -11.37 6.86 -17.65
C ARG A 11 -12.57 7.61 -18.22
N SER A 12 -12.58 8.93 -18.05
CA SER A 12 -13.64 9.82 -18.60
C SER A 12 -13.33 10.24 -20.03
N VAL A 13 -14.36 10.33 -20.87
CA VAL A 13 -14.27 10.73 -22.28
C VAL A 13 -14.35 12.26 -22.42
N ASN A 14 -13.31 12.96 -21.97
CA ASN A 14 -13.25 14.44 -22.03
C ASN A 14 -11.98 14.94 -22.76
N HIS A 15 -11.42 14.13 -23.67
CA HIS A 15 -10.20 14.46 -24.41
C HIS A 15 -10.50 14.86 -25.86
N ARG A 16 -9.63 15.68 -26.46
CA ARG A 16 -9.72 16.07 -27.88
C ARG A 16 -9.58 14.85 -28.80
N LEU A 17 -10.42 14.77 -29.82
CA LEU A 17 -10.49 13.62 -30.75
C LEU A 17 -9.65 13.79 -32.04
N ASP A 18 -8.75 14.78 -32.10
CA ASP A 18 -7.90 14.98 -33.28
C ASP A 18 -6.89 13.84 -33.48
N GLY A 19 -6.52 13.55 -34.73
CA GLY A 19 -5.58 12.46 -35.03
C GLY A 19 -4.22 12.58 -34.34
N ARG A 20 -3.68 13.81 -34.18
CA ARG A 20 -2.44 14.06 -33.41
C ARG A 20 -2.67 13.89 -31.90
N SER A 21 -3.78 14.41 -31.39
CA SER A 21 -4.17 14.33 -29.98
C SER A 21 -4.37 12.89 -29.51
N ILE A 22 -4.96 12.04 -30.35
CA ILE A 22 -5.13 10.59 -30.08
C ILE A 22 -3.79 9.85 -30.03
N LYS A 23 -2.85 10.15 -30.93
CA LYS A 23 -1.50 9.56 -30.90
C LYS A 23 -0.77 9.93 -29.62
N LEU A 24 -0.80 11.21 -29.24
CA LEU A 24 -0.22 11.70 -28.00
C LEU A 24 -0.89 11.08 -26.77
N TYR A 25 -2.22 10.94 -26.77
CA TYR A 25 -2.98 10.31 -25.71
C TYR A 25 -2.56 8.85 -25.48
N ARG A 26 -2.44 8.06 -26.55
CA ARG A 26 -1.98 6.65 -26.46
C ARG A 26 -0.53 6.56 -25.98
N TRP A 27 0.35 7.48 -26.42
CA TRP A 27 1.72 7.53 -25.93
C TRP A 27 1.79 7.90 -24.45
N TYR A 28 1.04 8.90 -24.01
CA TYR A 28 0.97 9.34 -22.61
C TYR A 28 0.47 8.22 -21.67
N TYR A 29 -0.56 7.48 -22.08
CA TYR A 29 -1.08 6.35 -21.30
C TYR A 29 -0.35 5.02 -21.54
N SER A 30 0.76 5.04 -22.29
CA SER A 30 1.60 3.86 -22.43
C SER A 30 2.22 3.46 -21.10
N ARG A 31 2.53 2.16 -20.95
CA ARG A 31 3.12 1.65 -19.70
C ARG A 31 4.42 2.35 -19.34
N ILE A 32 5.26 2.66 -20.33
CA ILE A 32 6.58 3.27 -20.10
C ILE A 32 6.46 4.69 -19.56
N CYS A 33 5.57 5.52 -20.14
CA CYS A 33 5.37 6.90 -19.69
C CYS A 33 4.78 6.95 -18.28
N GLN A 34 3.78 6.10 -18.01
CA GLN A 34 3.17 5.99 -16.68
C GLN A 34 4.13 5.45 -15.62
N TRP A 35 5.00 4.49 -15.98
CA TRP A 35 6.08 4.04 -15.09
C TRP A 35 7.10 5.15 -14.79
N GLY A 36 7.52 5.91 -15.80
CA GLY A 36 8.42 7.04 -15.60
C GLY A 36 7.85 8.10 -14.67
N LEU A 37 6.56 8.42 -14.80
CA LEU A 37 5.88 9.38 -13.92
C LEU A 37 5.78 8.84 -12.48
N ASN A 38 5.41 7.56 -12.31
CA ASN A 38 5.38 6.92 -11.00
C ASN A 38 6.78 6.84 -10.34
N ALA A 39 7.82 6.58 -11.13
CA ALA A 39 9.20 6.60 -10.66
C ALA A 39 9.60 8.01 -10.21
N GLY A 40 9.22 9.06 -10.95
CA GLY A 40 9.42 10.46 -10.53
C GLY A 40 8.74 10.79 -9.19
N ILE A 41 7.51 10.32 -8.97
CA ILE A 41 6.79 10.45 -7.69
C ILE A 41 7.52 9.71 -6.57
N PHE A 42 8.01 8.50 -6.84
CA PHE A 42 8.77 7.73 -5.86
C PHE A 42 10.07 8.45 -5.46
N VAL A 43 10.84 8.94 -6.44
CA VAL A 43 12.11 9.64 -6.22
C VAL A 43 11.91 10.92 -5.41
N ILE A 44 10.91 11.75 -5.73
CA ILE A 44 10.69 13.01 -5.00
C ILE A 44 10.27 12.78 -3.54
N LEU A 45 9.51 11.71 -3.27
CA LEU A 45 9.13 11.33 -1.91
C LEU A 45 10.31 10.70 -1.14
N ALA A 46 11.10 9.86 -1.81
CA ALA A 46 12.28 9.22 -1.22
C ALA A 46 13.40 10.22 -0.91
N LEU A 47 13.45 11.36 -1.60
CA LEU A 47 14.43 12.41 -1.36
C LEU A 47 14.40 12.93 0.09
N ALA A 48 13.25 12.82 0.77
CA ALA A 48 13.11 13.20 2.19
C ALA A 48 14.03 12.41 3.14
N PHE A 49 14.47 11.20 2.77
CA PHE A 49 15.42 10.42 3.58
C PHE A 49 16.86 10.94 3.51
N ILE A 50 17.22 11.61 2.41
CA ILE A 50 18.58 12.09 2.12
C ILE A 50 18.75 13.58 2.48
N GLU A 51 17.67 14.36 2.34
CA GLU A 51 17.66 15.78 2.66
C GLU A 51 17.90 16.08 4.13
N LYS A 52 18.29 17.32 4.45
CA LYS A 52 18.40 17.77 5.84
C LYS A 52 17.02 17.85 6.50
N PRO A 53 16.82 17.29 7.72
CA PRO A 53 17.75 16.43 8.46
C PRO A 53 17.84 15.01 7.86
N SER A 54 19.06 14.55 7.58
CA SER A 54 19.29 13.23 6.96
C SER A 54 18.89 12.11 7.92
N SER A 55 18.14 11.13 7.43
CA SER A 55 17.77 9.94 8.22
C SER A 55 18.83 8.83 8.14
N LEU A 56 19.95 9.07 7.46
CA LEU A 56 21.03 8.11 7.31
C LEU A 56 21.90 8.12 8.57
N SER A 57 21.43 7.44 9.61
CA SER A 57 22.15 7.16 10.84
C SER A 57 21.96 5.71 11.27
N VAL A 58 22.95 5.16 11.98
CA VAL A 58 22.88 3.81 12.55
C VAL A 58 21.87 3.76 13.70
N THR A 59 21.75 4.84 14.47
CA THR A 59 20.80 4.99 15.58
C THR A 59 20.08 6.32 15.50
N SER A 60 18.84 6.35 16.00
CA SER A 60 18.07 7.59 16.22
C SER A 60 18.22 8.12 17.66
N ASP A 61 18.98 7.43 18.53
CA ASP A 61 19.20 7.89 19.90
C ASP A 61 20.06 9.16 19.92
N LEU A 62 19.51 10.22 20.50
CA LEU A 62 20.18 11.52 20.66
C LEU A 62 21.42 11.43 21.55
N ARG A 63 21.50 10.42 22.44
CA ARG A 63 22.65 10.22 23.35
C ARG A 63 23.91 9.79 22.61
N PHE A 64 23.77 8.99 21.55
CA PHE A 64 24.89 8.43 20.77
C PHE A 64 24.92 9.04 19.37
N LYS A 65 24.85 10.37 19.29
CA LYS A 65 24.75 11.09 18.02
C LYS A 65 26.06 11.01 17.21
N HIS A 66 26.10 10.10 16.25
CA HIS A 66 27.12 10.10 15.20
C HIS A 66 26.92 11.31 14.26
N THR A 67 28.00 11.77 13.62
CA THR A 67 27.95 12.84 12.62
C THR A 67 27.04 12.42 11.47
N LEU A 68 25.93 13.14 11.28
CA LEU A 68 24.98 12.89 10.20
C LEU A 68 25.63 13.21 8.85
N TRP A 69 25.46 12.31 7.89
CA TRP A 69 25.89 12.58 6.52
C TRP A 69 25.00 13.67 5.91
N ASN A 70 25.60 14.80 5.57
CA ASN A 70 24.93 15.92 4.92
C ASN A 70 25.24 15.91 3.41
N PRO A 71 24.24 15.90 2.53
CA PRO A 71 24.49 15.98 1.10
C PRO A 71 25.06 17.35 0.72
N PRO A 72 25.86 17.43 -0.36
CA PRO A 72 26.32 18.71 -0.90
C PRO A 72 25.14 19.54 -1.41
N CYS A 73 25.22 20.86 -1.27
CA CYS A 73 24.11 21.80 -1.48
C CYS A 73 23.47 21.76 -2.88
N GLY A 74 24.10 21.18 -3.89
CA GLY A 74 23.51 21.06 -5.23
C GLY A 74 22.78 19.74 -5.53
N LEU A 75 23.15 18.63 -4.87
CA LEU A 75 22.73 17.30 -5.34
C LEU A 75 21.21 17.09 -5.20
N THR A 76 20.65 17.43 -4.04
CA THR A 76 19.22 17.27 -3.78
C THR A 76 18.39 18.23 -4.63
N GLU A 77 18.88 19.46 -4.83
CA GLU A 77 18.19 20.48 -5.64
C GLU A 77 18.16 20.11 -7.12
N VAL A 78 19.23 19.47 -7.65
CA VAL A 78 19.29 18.97 -9.03
C VAL A 78 18.30 17.81 -9.25
N ILE A 79 18.25 16.85 -8.33
CA ILE A 79 17.28 15.74 -8.43
C ILE A 79 15.86 16.29 -8.39
N GLU A 80 15.59 17.27 -7.52
CA GLU A 80 14.28 17.87 -7.38
C GLU A 80 13.83 18.65 -8.62
N ILE A 81 14.69 19.48 -9.22
CA ILE A 81 14.32 20.20 -10.44
C ILE A 81 14.08 19.24 -11.62
N ILE A 82 14.83 18.15 -11.71
CA ILE A 82 14.58 17.11 -12.73
C ILE A 82 13.17 16.52 -12.55
N CYS A 83 12.78 16.18 -11.32
CA CYS A 83 11.44 15.70 -11.03
C CYS A 83 10.36 16.76 -11.32
N LEU A 84 10.59 18.02 -10.93
CA LEU A 84 9.66 19.13 -11.21
C LEU A 84 9.50 19.35 -12.71
N LEU A 85 10.57 19.24 -13.50
CA LEU A 85 10.49 19.31 -14.97
C LEU A 85 9.61 18.20 -15.53
N VAL A 86 9.76 16.95 -15.08
CA VAL A 86 8.88 15.84 -15.48
C VAL A 86 7.41 16.13 -15.14
N PHE A 87 7.13 16.71 -13.97
CA PHE A 87 5.78 17.11 -13.56
C PHE A 87 5.21 18.29 -14.35
N THR A 88 6.04 19.27 -14.70
CA THR A 88 5.62 20.37 -15.59
C THR A 88 5.27 19.84 -16.98
N LEU A 89 6.05 18.90 -17.52
CA LEU A 89 5.77 18.25 -18.80
C LEU A 89 4.47 17.43 -18.74
N ASP A 90 4.23 16.68 -17.66
CA ASP A 90 2.96 15.97 -17.44
C ASP A 90 1.76 16.92 -17.46
N LEU A 91 1.87 18.04 -16.74
CA LEU A 91 0.85 19.07 -16.68
C LEU A 91 0.58 19.71 -18.04
N VAL A 92 1.63 20.04 -18.79
CA VAL A 92 1.53 20.58 -20.16
C VAL A 92 0.80 19.60 -21.07
N VAL A 93 1.20 18.32 -21.08
CA VAL A 93 0.55 17.27 -21.89
C VAL A 93 -0.92 17.10 -21.49
N LYS A 94 -1.24 17.06 -20.20
CA LYS A 94 -2.63 16.97 -19.70
C LYS A 94 -3.46 18.19 -20.12
N SER A 95 -2.91 19.40 -19.99
CA SER A 95 -3.60 20.64 -20.36
C SER A 95 -3.92 20.68 -21.86
N TYR A 96 -3.01 20.19 -22.70
CA TYR A 96 -3.20 20.09 -24.15
C TYR A 96 -4.26 19.05 -24.53
N LEU A 97 -4.23 17.85 -23.91
CA LEU A 97 -5.15 16.74 -24.24
C LEU A 97 -6.61 17.00 -23.82
N ILE A 98 -6.82 17.63 -22.66
CA ILE A 98 -8.17 17.90 -22.12
C ILE A 98 -8.77 19.18 -22.73
N GLY A 99 -7.93 20.16 -23.05
CA GLY A 99 -8.36 21.49 -23.52
C GLY A 99 -8.55 22.49 -22.38
N ARG A 100 -8.39 23.78 -22.70
CA ARG A 100 -8.25 24.88 -21.72
C ARG A 100 -9.49 25.10 -20.85
N GLU A 101 -10.69 24.99 -21.42
CA GLU A 101 -11.94 25.24 -20.68
C GLU A 101 -12.23 24.13 -19.67
N GLU A 102 -12.14 22.87 -20.09
CA GLU A 102 -12.32 21.70 -19.22
C GLU A 102 -11.23 21.58 -18.17
N PHE A 103 -10.01 22.03 -18.50
CA PHE A 103 -8.90 22.11 -17.55
C PHE A 103 -9.22 23.03 -16.36
N LEU A 104 -9.77 24.22 -16.61
CA LEU A 104 -10.10 25.19 -15.56
C LEU A 104 -11.29 24.74 -14.69
N LYS A 105 -12.23 23.97 -15.25
CA LYS A 105 -13.32 23.34 -14.48
C LYS A 105 -12.81 22.25 -13.53
N CYS A 106 -11.71 21.59 -13.88
CA CYS A 106 -11.14 20.49 -13.11
C CYS A 106 -10.28 20.97 -11.92
N LYS A 107 -10.90 21.13 -10.73
CA LYS A 107 -10.24 21.60 -9.49
C LYS A 107 -8.91 20.90 -9.14
N TRP A 108 -8.79 19.60 -9.43
CA TRP A 108 -7.56 18.83 -9.20
C TRP A 108 -6.39 19.25 -10.10
N LEU A 109 -6.67 19.62 -11.36
CA LEU A 109 -5.66 20.09 -12.29
C LEU A 109 -5.24 21.53 -11.98
N VAL A 110 -6.20 22.38 -11.59
CA VAL A 110 -5.90 23.74 -11.09
C VAL A 110 -5.03 23.67 -9.84
N GLY A 111 -5.35 22.81 -8.87
CA GLY A 111 -4.51 22.59 -7.70
C GLY A 111 -3.09 22.11 -8.05
N TYR A 112 -2.97 21.27 -9.08
CA TYR A 112 -1.67 20.79 -9.56
C TYR A 112 -0.82 21.90 -10.19
N MET A 113 -1.43 22.81 -10.98
CA MET A 113 -0.75 24.03 -11.44
C MET A 113 -0.22 24.85 -10.27
N VAL A 114 -1.07 25.13 -9.27
CA VAL A 114 -0.69 25.96 -8.12
C VAL A 114 0.46 25.33 -7.34
N VAL A 115 0.40 24.02 -7.08
CA VAL A 115 1.46 23.31 -6.35
C VAL A 115 2.79 23.33 -7.12
N ILE A 116 2.77 23.13 -8.44
CA ILE A 116 3.98 23.21 -9.26
C ILE A 116 4.55 24.64 -9.23
N MET A 117 3.70 25.66 -9.40
CA MET A 117 4.14 27.06 -9.37
C MET A 117 4.79 27.43 -8.03
N VAL A 118 4.16 27.07 -6.90
CA VAL A 118 4.73 27.32 -5.57
C VAL A 118 6.05 26.55 -5.39
N SER A 119 6.13 25.31 -5.87
CA SER A 119 7.36 24.50 -5.76
C SER A 119 8.52 25.06 -6.60
N VAL A 120 8.24 25.60 -7.79
CA VAL A 120 9.25 26.25 -8.64
C VAL A 120 9.74 27.55 -8.00
N ILE A 121 8.84 28.36 -7.44
CA ILE A 121 9.22 29.60 -6.71
C ILE A 121 10.11 29.25 -5.51
N ASP A 122 9.70 28.30 -4.68
CA ASP A 122 10.48 27.84 -3.51
C ASP A 122 11.86 27.30 -3.93
N TRP A 123 11.94 26.54 -5.03
CA TRP A 123 13.21 26.06 -5.56
C TRP A 123 14.12 27.21 -6.03
N THR A 124 13.58 28.21 -6.74
CA THR A 124 14.36 29.38 -7.15
C THR A 124 14.88 30.19 -5.95
N MET A 125 14.08 30.30 -4.88
CA MET A 125 14.50 30.95 -3.63
C MET A 125 15.62 30.17 -2.94
N SER A 126 15.46 28.86 -2.78
CA SER A 126 16.49 27.98 -2.21
C SER A 126 17.81 28.05 -2.97
N LEU A 127 17.77 28.14 -4.31
CA LEU A 127 18.98 28.29 -5.13
C LEU A 127 19.63 29.67 -4.93
N SER A 128 18.84 30.74 -4.86
CA SER A 128 19.35 32.10 -4.64
C SER A 128 20.04 32.27 -3.29
N MET A 129 19.58 31.55 -2.25
CA MET A 129 20.12 31.61 -0.89
C MET A 129 21.23 30.57 -0.62
N THR A 130 21.81 29.95 -1.66
CA THR A 130 22.88 28.94 -1.52
C THR A 130 22.51 27.81 -0.54
N CYS A 131 21.23 27.40 -0.54
CA CYS A 131 20.69 26.30 0.27
C CYS A 131 20.71 26.50 1.80
N ASP A 132 20.85 27.73 2.29
CA ASP A 132 20.82 28.04 3.73
C ASP A 132 19.40 28.33 4.29
N GLU A 133 18.38 27.92 3.54
CA GLU A 133 16.98 28.11 3.93
C GLU A 133 16.55 27.07 4.98
N THR A 134 16.04 27.55 6.11
CA THR A 134 15.66 26.73 7.26
C THR A 134 14.30 26.04 7.08
N VAL A 135 13.36 26.67 6.35
CA VAL A 135 12.01 26.15 6.13
C VAL A 135 11.75 26.01 4.64
N ARG A 136 11.61 24.77 4.16
CA ARG A 136 11.33 24.48 2.74
C ARG A 136 9.87 24.06 2.57
N ILE A 137 9.02 24.96 2.07
CA ILE A 137 7.57 24.76 1.98
C ILE A 137 7.23 23.65 0.98
N ARG A 138 7.99 23.52 -0.11
CA ARG A 138 7.78 22.52 -1.17
C ARG A 138 7.72 21.08 -0.65
N LYS A 139 8.43 20.76 0.44
CA LYS A 139 8.44 19.42 1.04
C LYS A 139 7.03 18.97 1.46
N LEU A 140 6.26 19.88 2.04
CA LEU A 140 4.89 19.63 2.48
C LEU A 140 3.95 19.35 1.30
N LEU A 141 4.26 19.89 0.13
CA LEU A 141 3.44 19.76 -1.07
C LEU A 141 3.69 18.47 -1.85
N ARG A 142 4.83 17.78 -1.65
CA ARG A 142 5.20 16.56 -2.40
C ARG A 142 4.14 15.44 -2.39
N PRO A 143 3.47 15.13 -1.26
CA PRO A 143 2.41 14.12 -1.26
C PRO A 143 1.25 14.43 -2.22
N PHE A 144 1.06 15.71 -2.58
CA PHE A 144 0.05 16.12 -3.55
C PHE A 144 0.29 15.49 -4.93
N TYR A 145 1.55 15.28 -5.34
CA TYR A 145 1.88 14.64 -6.62
C TYR A 145 1.34 13.20 -6.71
N LEU A 146 1.46 12.45 -5.61
CA LEU A 146 0.88 11.10 -5.49
C LEU A 146 -0.65 11.14 -5.51
N LEU A 147 -1.25 12.06 -4.74
CA LEU A 147 -2.71 12.25 -4.71
C LEU A 147 -3.26 12.64 -6.08
N GLN A 148 -2.53 13.46 -6.83
CA GLN A 148 -2.95 13.91 -8.16
C GLN A 148 -2.90 12.78 -9.19
N ASN A 149 -1.93 11.86 -9.10
CA ASN A 149 -1.83 10.77 -10.05
C ASN A 149 -2.81 9.62 -9.74
N SER A 150 -3.03 9.30 -8.47
CA SER A 150 -3.87 8.18 -8.07
C SER A 150 -5.37 8.51 -8.10
N SER A 151 -6.10 7.89 -9.03
CA SER A 151 -7.56 8.02 -9.13
C SER A 151 -8.29 7.41 -7.93
N LEU A 152 -7.73 6.36 -7.31
CA LEU A 152 -8.26 5.72 -6.12
C LEU A 152 -8.19 6.67 -4.93
N MET A 153 -7.03 7.31 -4.71
CA MET A 153 -6.85 8.25 -3.59
C MET A 153 -7.78 9.45 -3.69
N LYS A 154 -8.00 9.98 -4.92
CA LYS A 154 -8.99 11.05 -5.14
C LYS A 154 -10.41 10.62 -4.76
N LYS A 155 -10.81 9.38 -5.08
CA LYS A 155 -12.11 8.83 -4.67
C LYS A 155 -12.19 8.67 -3.16
N SER A 156 -11.15 8.14 -2.52
CA SER A 156 -11.07 7.99 -1.06
C SER A 156 -11.15 9.34 -0.34
N LEU A 157 -10.41 10.36 -0.78
CA LEU A 157 -10.47 11.70 -0.21
C LEU A 157 -11.82 12.38 -0.43
N LYS A 158 -12.43 12.22 -1.62
CA LYS A 158 -13.79 12.71 -1.87
C LYS A 158 -14.80 12.03 -0.95
N CYS A 159 -14.60 10.74 -0.66
CA CYS A 159 -15.42 10.02 0.30
C CYS A 159 -15.24 10.58 1.72
N ILE A 160 -14.00 10.68 2.22
CA ILE A 160 -13.70 11.23 3.54
C ILE A 160 -14.30 12.64 3.70
N LYS A 161 -14.16 13.50 2.69
CA LYS A 161 -14.78 14.83 2.70
C LYS A 161 -16.31 14.77 2.79
N ARG A 162 -16.93 13.80 2.12
CA ARG A 162 -18.39 13.59 2.17
C ARG A 162 -18.85 13.01 3.51
N THR A 163 -18.03 12.22 4.19
CA THR A 163 -18.36 11.65 5.50
C THR A 163 -18.16 12.67 6.65
N LEU A 164 -17.31 13.68 6.46
CA LEU A 164 -16.97 14.68 7.47
C LEU A 164 -18.18 15.36 8.13
N PRO A 165 -19.23 15.82 7.41
CA PRO A 165 -20.39 16.46 8.04
C PRO A 165 -21.14 15.55 9.02
N GLY A 166 -21.21 14.24 8.73
CA GLY A 166 -21.85 13.28 9.63
C GLY A 166 -21.04 13.02 10.90
N ILE A 167 -19.72 13.17 10.82
CA ILE A 167 -18.81 13.01 11.97
C ILE A 167 -18.77 14.29 12.83
N THR A 168 -18.98 15.46 12.23
CA THR A 168 -18.95 16.76 12.93
C THR A 168 -19.92 16.82 14.12
N SER A 169 -21.13 16.25 14.00
CA SER A 169 -22.09 16.22 15.11
C SER A 169 -21.60 15.41 16.32
N VAL A 170 -20.90 14.30 16.08
CA VAL A 170 -20.33 13.46 17.14
C VAL A 170 -19.10 14.11 17.76
N ILE A 171 -18.24 14.71 16.94
CA ILE A 171 -17.09 15.48 17.44
C ILE A 171 -17.57 16.61 18.35
N LEU A 172 -18.65 17.31 17.98
CA LEU A 172 -19.25 18.33 18.83
C LEU A 172 -19.74 17.75 20.16
N LEU A 173 -20.38 16.57 20.14
CA LEU A 173 -20.82 15.88 21.35
C LEU A 173 -19.64 15.46 22.25
N VAL A 174 -18.54 15.00 21.66
CA VAL A 174 -17.30 14.67 22.38
C VAL A 174 -16.66 15.92 23.00
N ILE A 175 -16.60 17.03 22.26
CA ILE A 175 -16.10 18.31 22.79
C ILE A 175 -16.99 18.78 23.94
N LEU A 176 -18.32 18.69 23.81
CA LEU A 176 -19.25 19.06 24.88
C LEU A 176 -19.05 18.19 26.13
N HIS A 177 -18.91 16.87 25.97
CA HIS A 177 -18.60 15.94 27.05
C HIS A 177 -17.29 16.32 27.75
N LEU A 178 -16.22 16.59 27.00
CA LEU A 178 -14.94 17.02 27.54
C LEU A 178 -15.08 18.35 28.30
N CYS A 179 -15.72 19.37 27.73
CA CYS A 179 -15.88 20.66 28.38
C CYS A 179 -16.69 20.57 29.68
N LEU A 180 -17.81 19.82 29.66
CA LEU A 180 -18.67 19.64 30.82
C LEU A 180 -17.89 18.97 31.96
N PHE A 181 -17.26 17.82 31.70
CA PHE A 181 -16.51 17.10 32.72
C PHE A 181 -15.24 17.84 33.15
N THR A 182 -14.65 18.69 32.30
CA THR A 182 -13.53 19.56 32.69
C THR A 182 -13.98 20.59 33.73
N ILE A 183 -15.12 21.25 33.50
CA ILE A 183 -15.68 22.22 34.46
C ILE A 183 -16.06 21.51 35.76
N PHE A 184 -16.75 20.36 35.69
CA PHE A 184 -17.09 19.57 36.87
C PHE A 184 -15.86 19.09 37.63
N GLY A 185 -14.84 18.58 36.95
CA GLY A 185 -13.58 18.13 37.56
C GLY A 185 -12.85 19.29 38.25
N MET A 186 -12.73 20.44 37.58
CA MET A 186 -12.14 21.62 38.21
C MET A 186 -12.92 22.06 39.46
N LEU A 187 -14.26 22.06 39.44
CA LEU A 187 -15.06 22.43 40.62
C LEU A 187 -14.96 21.40 41.75
N LEU A 188 -14.98 20.11 41.42
CA LEU A 188 -14.93 19.01 42.38
C LEU A 188 -13.57 18.95 43.11
N PHE A 189 -12.48 19.26 42.39
CA PHE A 189 -11.10 19.21 42.88
C PHE A 189 -10.50 20.60 43.17
N ALA A 190 -11.29 21.70 43.13
CA ALA A 190 -10.80 23.09 43.26
C ALA A 190 -10.37 23.51 44.68
N LYS A 191 -10.87 22.86 45.74
CA LYS A 191 -11.01 23.52 47.06
C LYS A 191 -10.22 22.91 48.22
N ARG A 192 -9.21 22.08 47.96
CA ARG A 192 -8.31 21.59 49.03
C ARG A 192 -6.88 22.07 48.80
N GLU A 193 -6.35 22.77 49.79
CA GLU A 193 -5.05 23.45 49.75
C GLU A 193 -3.84 22.49 49.87
N GLU A 194 -4.08 21.20 50.15
CA GLU A 194 -3.03 20.20 50.37
C GLU A 194 -3.03 19.03 49.35
N ASP A 195 -3.87 19.09 48.31
CA ASP A 195 -4.05 17.95 47.38
C ASP A 195 -3.08 18.02 46.18
N MET A 196 -2.08 17.13 46.16
CA MET A 196 -1.13 16.91 45.04
C MET A 196 -1.82 16.71 43.67
N GLU A 197 -3.07 16.25 43.66
CA GLU A 197 -3.88 16.03 42.45
C GLU A 197 -4.21 17.31 41.69
N ARG A 198 -4.60 18.36 42.43
CA ARG A 198 -4.95 19.65 41.84
C ARG A 198 -3.75 20.24 41.12
N GLU A 199 -2.56 20.14 41.72
CA GLU A 199 -1.34 20.64 41.10
C GLU A 199 -0.96 19.88 39.83
N LEU A 200 -1.21 18.56 39.81
CA LEU A 200 -0.75 17.69 38.72
C LEU A 200 -1.71 17.63 37.52
N TYR A 201 -3.03 17.66 37.74
CA TYR A 201 -4.02 17.42 36.67
C TYR A 201 -5.12 18.50 36.57
N PHE A 202 -5.64 19.01 37.70
CA PHE A 202 -6.84 19.86 37.71
C PHE A 202 -6.60 21.36 38.01
N LYS A 203 -5.38 21.87 37.79
CA LYS A 203 -4.99 23.24 38.14
C LYS A 203 -5.65 24.32 37.27
N ASN A 204 -5.58 24.14 35.96
CA ASN A 204 -5.99 25.11 34.94
C ASN A 204 -6.86 24.44 33.89
N LEU A 205 -7.79 25.19 33.27
CA LEU A 205 -8.68 24.67 32.22
C LEU A 205 -7.94 23.87 31.13
N SER A 206 -6.81 24.38 30.61
CA SER A 206 -6.03 23.70 29.57
C SER A 206 -5.41 22.39 30.04
N GLN A 207 -4.92 22.35 31.29
CA GLN A 207 -4.30 21.16 31.87
C GLN A 207 -5.38 20.11 32.15
N SER A 208 -6.50 20.51 32.76
CA SER A 208 -7.64 19.64 33.04
C SER A 208 -8.26 19.08 31.76
N LEU A 209 -8.42 19.90 30.73
CA LEU A 209 -8.92 19.47 29.43
C LEU A 209 -7.96 18.47 28.79
N THR A 210 -6.64 18.69 28.88
CA THR A 210 -5.63 17.75 28.35
C THR A 210 -5.65 16.43 29.12
N SER A 211 -5.69 16.48 30.46
CA SER A 211 -5.75 15.28 31.31
C SER A 211 -7.00 14.45 31.04
N LEU A 212 -8.16 15.08 30.84
CA LEU A 212 -9.41 14.39 30.48
C LEU A 212 -9.43 13.94 29.01
N LEU A 213 -8.81 14.67 28.10
CA LEU A 213 -8.64 14.23 26.70
C LEU A 213 -7.77 12.96 26.61
N VAL A 214 -6.66 12.92 27.37
CA VAL A 214 -5.82 11.73 27.49
C VAL A 214 -6.59 10.59 28.16
N LEU A 215 -7.40 10.89 29.19
CA LEU A 215 -8.26 9.89 29.84
C LEU A 215 -9.38 9.37 28.94
N LEU A 216 -9.90 10.18 28.02
CA LEU A 216 -10.87 9.73 27.00
C LEU A 216 -10.28 8.65 26.09
N THR A 217 -8.95 8.62 25.95
CA THR A 217 -8.20 7.55 25.27
C THR A 217 -7.71 6.44 26.21
N THR A 218 -8.01 6.55 27.51
CA THR A 218 -7.59 5.65 28.60
C THR A 218 -6.08 5.53 28.84
N ALA A 219 -5.28 6.43 28.27
CA ALA A 219 -3.82 6.33 28.32
C ALA A 219 -3.21 6.64 29.70
N ASN A 220 -3.90 7.37 30.56
CA ASN A 220 -3.45 7.75 31.91
C ASN A 220 -4.33 7.14 33.02
N ASN A 221 -5.07 6.05 32.74
CA ASN A 221 -5.79 5.28 33.76
C ASN A 221 -4.86 4.17 34.29
N PRO A 222 -4.60 4.05 35.61
CA PRO A 222 -5.27 4.71 36.75
C PRO A 222 -4.63 6.02 37.24
N ASP A 223 -3.49 6.43 36.69
CA ASP A 223 -2.64 7.53 37.21
C ASP A 223 -3.36 8.85 37.49
N VAL A 224 -4.33 9.23 36.65
CA VAL A 224 -5.12 10.46 36.83
C VAL A 224 -6.14 10.36 37.96
N MET A 225 -6.59 9.14 38.30
CA MET A 225 -7.59 8.87 39.34
C MET A 225 -6.96 8.57 40.70
N THR A 226 -5.74 8.01 40.73
CA THR A 226 -5.10 7.53 41.96
C THR A 226 -5.05 8.58 43.08
N PRO A 227 -4.64 9.85 42.84
CA PRO A 227 -4.62 10.85 43.90
C PRO A 227 -6.01 11.10 44.53
N ALA A 228 -7.05 11.31 43.72
CA ALA A 228 -8.44 11.47 44.18
C ALA A 228 -8.92 10.25 44.95
N TYR A 229 -8.61 9.07 44.42
CA TYR A 229 -9.06 7.80 44.99
C TYR A 229 -8.47 7.55 46.38
N THR A 230 -7.21 7.91 46.59
CA THR A 230 -6.55 7.77 47.91
C THR A 230 -7.17 8.69 48.97
N LEU A 231 -7.69 9.85 48.55
CA LEU A 231 -8.38 10.78 49.46
C LEU A 231 -9.76 10.23 49.85
N HIS A 232 -10.61 9.96 48.85
CA HIS A 232 -11.90 9.31 49.06
C HIS A 232 -12.26 8.40 47.88
N ARG A 233 -12.63 7.15 48.19
CA ARG A 233 -13.07 6.17 47.19
C ARG A 233 -14.24 6.65 46.34
N GLY A 234 -15.08 7.55 46.86
CA GLY A 234 -16.23 8.12 46.14
C GLY A 234 -15.86 8.90 44.89
N PHE A 235 -14.66 9.49 44.81
CA PHE A 235 -14.22 10.22 43.62
C PHE A 235 -13.99 9.32 42.40
N SER A 236 -13.81 8.01 42.59
CA SER A 236 -13.75 7.04 41.47
C SER A 236 -15.00 7.06 40.60
N ILE A 237 -16.16 7.41 41.16
CA ILE A 237 -17.44 7.48 40.43
C ILE A 237 -17.36 8.51 39.30
N PHE A 238 -16.70 9.65 39.52
CA PHE A 238 -16.51 10.68 38.50
C PHE A 238 -15.75 10.12 37.28
N PHE A 239 -14.63 9.45 37.51
CA PHE A 239 -13.79 8.89 36.45
C PHE A 239 -14.45 7.69 35.76
N ILE A 240 -15.18 6.85 36.51
CA ILE A 240 -15.95 5.73 35.96
C ILE A 240 -17.08 6.24 35.07
N LEU A 241 -17.82 7.27 35.48
CA LEU A 241 -18.89 7.86 34.66
C LEU A 241 -18.33 8.54 33.42
N PHE A 242 -17.23 9.29 33.57
CA PHE A 242 -16.55 9.94 32.44
C PHE A 242 -16.08 8.92 31.40
N SER A 243 -15.38 7.86 31.84
CA SER A 243 -14.88 6.80 30.96
C SER A 243 -16.02 5.96 30.38
N GLY A 244 -17.02 5.63 31.20
CA GLY A 244 -18.24 4.92 30.82
C GLY A 244 -18.94 5.56 29.62
N PHE A 245 -19.26 6.85 29.75
CA PHE A 245 -19.91 7.60 28.69
C PHE A 245 -18.96 7.93 27.52
N GLY A 246 -17.74 8.37 27.83
CA GLY A 246 -16.77 8.80 26.81
C GLY A 246 -16.29 7.66 25.91
N THR A 247 -15.77 6.58 26.50
CA THR A 247 -15.16 5.48 25.74
C THR A 247 -16.21 4.53 25.18
N TYR A 248 -17.12 4.02 26.01
CA TYR A 248 -18.04 2.98 25.57
C TYR A 248 -19.25 3.51 24.80
N PHE A 249 -19.74 4.71 25.11
CA PHE A 249 -20.88 5.28 24.37
C PHE A 249 -20.40 6.13 23.20
N LEU A 250 -19.64 7.21 23.44
CA LEU A 250 -19.29 8.16 22.38
C LEU A 250 -18.32 7.59 21.32
N MET A 251 -17.25 6.87 21.70
CA MET A 251 -16.31 6.31 20.70
C MET A 251 -16.93 5.17 19.87
N ASN A 252 -17.79 4.35 20.47
CA ASN A 252 -18.51 3.31 19.73
C ASN A 252 -19.58 3.91 18.80
N LEU A 253 -20.28 4.98 19.23
CA LEU A 253 -21.18 5.73 18.36
C LEU A 253 -20.44 6.38 17.19
N LEU A 254 -19.27 6.98 17.44
CA LEU A 254 -18.39 7.52 16.40
C LEU A 254 -18.03 6.45 15.36
N THR A 255 -17.63 5.26 15.84
CA THR A 255 -17.29 4.12 14.97
C THR A 255 -18.49 3.67 14.13
N ALA A 256 -19.68 3.59 14.71
CA ALA A 256 -20.91 3.23 14.00
C ALA A 256 -21.28 4.24 12.90
N ILE A 257 -21.15 5.54 13.19
CA ILE A 257 -21.43 6.61 12.22
C ILE A 257 -20.40 6.59 11.08
N ILE A 258 -19.11 6.44 11.40
CA ILE A 258 -18.05 6.30 10.40
C ILE A 258 -18.34 5.10 9.48
N TYR A 259 -18.71 3.96 10.05
CA TYR A 259 -19.06 2.77 9.28
C TYR A 259 -20.26 2.99 8.34
N ASN A 260 -21.33 3.61 8.82
CA ASN A 260 -22.50 3.89 7.99
C ASN A 260 -22.16 4.83 6.81
N GLN A 261 -21.31 5.83 7.05
CA GLN A 261 -20.83 6.72 6.00
C GLN A 261 -19.87 6.03 5.03
N PHE A 262 -19.02 5.12 5.52
CA PHE A 262 -18.12 4.32 4.69
C PHE A 262 -18.87 3.29 3.84
N ARG A 263 -20.03 2.77 4.29
CA ARG A 263 -20.89 1.94 3.42
C ARG A 263 -21.33 2.70 2.16
N GLY A 264 -21.56 4.02 2.28
CA GLY A 264 -21.79 4.91 1.14
C GLY A 264 -20.63 4.98 0.14
N TYR A 265 -19.40 4.63 0.53
CA TYR A 265 -18.24 4.53 -0.37
C TYR A 265 -18.39 3.40 -1.39
N LEU A 266 -19.04 2.28 -1.03
CA LEU A 266 -19.26 1.18 -1.97
C LEU A 266 -20.10 1.62 -3.17
N MET A 267 -20.98 2.62 -3.01
CA MET A 267 -21.71 3.23 -4.13
C MET A 267 -20.78 3.98 -5.10
N SER A 268 -19.57 4.37 -4.69
CA SER A 268 -18.58 4.93 -5.61
C SER A 268 -18.10 3.91 -6.66
N VAL A 269 -18.19 2.60 -6.38
CA VAL A 269 -17.92 1.54 -7.35
C VAL A 269 -18.92 1.59 -8.51
N GLN A 270 -20.19 1.89 -8.24
CA GLN A 270 -21.23 2.06 -9.26
C GLN A 270 -20.87 3.19 -10.25
N THR A 271 -20.26 4.28 -9.76
CA THR A 271 -19.82 5.37 -10.66
C THR A 271 -18.71 4.95 -11.62
N SER A 272 -17.85 3.98 -11.26
CA SER A 272 -16.90 3.38 -12.20
C SER A 272 -17.62 2.58 -13.27
N ILE A 273 -18.58 1.74 -12.89
CA ILE A 273 -19.35 0.92 -13.82
C ILE A 273 -20.10 1.82 -14.81
N LEU A 274 -20.75 2.90 -14.32
CA LEU A 274 -21.43 3.88 -15.17
C LEU A 274 -20.48 4.50 -16.22
N ARG A 275 -19.25 4.87 -15.83
CA ARG A 275 -18.25 5.41 -16.77
C ARG A 275 -17.87 4.42 -17.85
N ARG A 276 -17.72 3.14 -17.49
CA ARG A 276 -17.45 2.06 -18.44
C ARG A 276 -18.62 1.94 -19.44
N CYS A 277 -19.86 1.91 -18.95
CA CYS A 277 -21.04 1.83 -19.80
C CYS A 277 -21.15 3.03 -20.75
N MET A 278 -20.88 4.25 -20.27
CA MET A 278 -20.84 5.46 -21.10
C MET A 278 -19.76 5.38 -22.18
N GLY A 279 -18.55 4.92 -21.85
CA GLY A 279 -17.45 4.77 -22.82
C GLY A 279 -17.74 3.72 -23.89
N ILE A 280 -18.33 2.58 -23.50
CA ILE A 280 -18.76 1.53 -24.44
C ILE A 280 -19.88 2.03 -25.35
N ARG A 281 -20.87 2.76 -24.79
CA ARG A 281 -21.96 3.35 -25.57
C ARG A 281 -21.44 4.36 -26.59
N ALA A 282 -20.57 5.28 -26.19
CA ALA A 282 -19.94 6.23 -27.11
C ALA A 282 -19.11 5.53 -28.19
N ALA A 283 -18.45 4.41 -27.87
CA ALA A 283 -17.74 3.61 -28.86
C ALA A 283 -18.68 2.95 -29.87
N PHE A 284 -19.84 2.45 -29.43
CA PHE A 284 -20.88 1.91 -30.30
C PHE A 284 -21.40 2.97 -31.28
N ASP A 285 -21.79 4.14 -30.76
CA ASP A 285 -22.36 5.22 -31.57
C ASP A 285 -21.39 5.67 -32.68
N LEU A 286 -20.10 5.76 -32.37
CA LEU A 286 -19.06 6.14 -33.33
C LEU A 286 -18.84 5.07 -34.42
N LEU A 287 -18.82 3.80 -34.04
CA LEU A 287 -18.69 2.69 -34.98
C LEU A 287 -19.93 2.53 -35.88
N HIS A 288 -21.11 2.76 -35.33
CA HIS A 288 -22.36 2.76 -36.09
C HIS A 288 -22.38 3.90 -37.13
N CYS A 289 -22.03 5.12 -36.72
CA CYS A 289 -21.92 6.26 -37.65
C CYS A 289 -20.90 6.03 -38.78
N GLN A 290 -19.78 5.36 -38.46
CA GLN A 290 -18.78 5.01 -39.47
C GLN A 290 -19.32 3.98 -40.46
N SER A 291 -19.99 2.93 -39.97
CA SER A 291 -20.58 1.90 -40.81
C SER A 291 -21.72 2.42 -41.69
N HIS A 292 -22.50 3.40 -41.20
CA HIS A 292 -23.59 4.02 -41.95
C HIS A 292 -23.09 4.97 -43.06
N ARG A 293 -21.87 5.53 -42.95
CA ARG A 293 -21.28 6.32 -44.04
C ARG A 293 -20.81 5.47 -45.22
N ASP A 294 -20.45 4.22 -44.97
CA ASP A 294 -19.98 3.28 -46.00
C ASP A 294 -21.14 2.58 -46.74
N ILE A 295 -22.38 2.70 -46.24
CA ILE A 295 -23.58 2.08 -46.82
C ILE A 295 -24.50 3.19 -47.37
N THR A 296 -24.61 3.29 -48.69
CA THR A 296 -25.62 4.11 -49.37
C THR A 296 -27.03 3.68 -48.96
N PHE A 297 -27.85 4.67 -48.59
CA PHE A 297 -29.28 4.60 -48.22
C PHE A 297 -30.02 3.32 -48.63
N SER A 298 -30.33 2.48 -47.63
CA SER A 298 -31.43 1.50 -47.68
C SER A 298 -32.37 1.80 -46.50
N GLU A 299 -33.61 2.13 -46.81
CA GLU A 299 -34.64 2.74 -45.92
C GLU A 299 -35.21 1.85 -44.80
N ASP A 300 -34.53 0.76 -44.39
CA ASP A 300 -35.13 -0.25 -43.48
C ASP A 300 -34.43 -0.47 -42.12
N ASP A 301 -33.38 0.29 -41.77
CA ASP A 301 -32.63 0.06 -40.52
C ASP A 301 -33.21 0.85 -39.33
N THR A 302 -34.34 0.39 -38.78
CA THR A 302 -34.81 0.83 -37.44
C THR A 302 -33.96 0.30 -36.29
N ILE A 303 -33.05 -0.65 -36.55
CA ILE A 303 -32.22 -1.28 -35.53
C ILE A 303 -30.75 -0.84 -35.72
N GLU A 304 -30.26 -0.01 -34.82
CA GLU A 304 -28.86 0.38 -34.76
C GLU A 304 -27.96 -0.86 -34.59
N CYS A 305 -27.22 -1.20 -35.65
CA CYS A 305 -26.36 -2.39 -35.71
C CYS A 305 -24.95 -2.05 -36.18
N ILE A 306 -23.97 -2.89 -35.79
CA ILE A 306 -22.58 -2.82 -36.25
C ILE A 306 -22.17 -4.16 -36.88
N PRO A 307 -21.45 -4.16 -38.02
CA PRO A 307 -20.90 -5.39 -38.58
C PRO A 307 -19.82 -6.02 -37.68
N VAL A 308 -19.87 -7.35 -37.55
CA VAL A 308 -18.95 -8.14 -36.70
C VAL A 308 -17.48 -7.93 -37.08
N GLN A 309 -17.19 -7.78 -38.38
CA GLN A 309 -15.82 -7.59 -38.89
C GLN A 309 -15.16 -6.33 -38.34
N THR A 310 -15.91 -5.23 -38.24
CA THR A 310 -15.43 -3.97 -37.69
C THR A 310 -15.06 -4.12 -36.22
N VAL A 311 -15.90 -4.82 -35.43
CA VAL A 311 -15.60 -5.10 -34.02
C VAL A 311 -14.33 -5.95 -33.90
N GLN A 312 -14.15 -6.98 -34.72
CA GLN A 312 -12.94 -7.80 -34.72
C GLN A 312 -11.67 -6.99 -35.04
N MET A 313 -11.72 -6.11 -36.06
CA MET A 313 -10.59 -5.24 -36.40
C MET A 313 -10.23 -4.28 -35.26
N VAL A 314 -11.23 -3.73 -34.58
CA VAL A 314 -11.03 -2.85 -33.43
C VAL A 314 -10.43 -3.63 -32.26
N MET A 315 -10.98 -4.80 -31.91
CA MET A 315 -10.53 -5.61 -30.78
C MET A 315 -9.09 -6.11 -30.95
N LYS A 316 -8.63 -6.37 -32.19
CA LYS A 316 -7.22 -6.68 -32.46
C LYS A 316 -6.25 -5.54 -32.11
N ARG A 317 -6.71 -4.28 -32.17
CA ARG A 317 -5.89 -3.07 -31.92
C ARG A 317 -6.00 -2.51 -30.50
N VAL A 318 -7.00 -2.94 -29.74
CA VAL A 318 -7.22 -2.53 -28.34
C VAL A 318 -6.14 -3.13 -27.45
N GLN A 319 -5.48 -2.29 -26.67
CA GLN A 319 -4.53 -2.74 -25.65
C GLN A 319 -5.28 -3.30 -24.43
N MET A 320 -5.43 -4.63 -24.40
CA MET A 320 -5.97 -5.36 -23.26
C MET A 320 -5.22 -6.68 -23.08
N LYS A 321 -5.45 -7.35 -21.95
CA LYS A 321 -4.83 -8.65 -21.70
C LYS A 321 -5.39 -9.68 -22.70
N ASP A 322 -4.53 -10.54 -23.23
CA ASP A 322 -4.85 -11.41 -24.37
C ASP A 322 -6.07 -12.30 -24.12
N TYR A 323 -6.21 -12.85 -22.92
CA TYR A 323 -7.35 -13.70 -22.55
C TYR A 323 -8.71 -12.98 -22.61
N TYR A 324 -8.79 -11.70 -22.22
CA TYR A 324 -10.04 -10.94 -22.31
C TYR A 324 -10.41 -10.68 -23.76
N ARG A 325 -9.39 -10.40 -24.58
CA ARG A 325 -9.57 -10.20 -26.02
C ARG A 325 -10.07 -11.49 -26.68
N GLU A 326 -9.48 -12.63 -26.34
CA GLU A 326 -9.87 -13.94 -26.85
C GLU A 326 -11.29 -14.33 -26.41
N ALA A 327 -11.66 -14.11 -25.15
CA ALA A 327 -13.01 -14.39 -24.66
C ALA A 327 -14.07 -13.56 -25.39
N ILE A 328 -13.83 -12.25 -25.52
CA ILE A 328 -14.71 -11.35 -26.29
C ILE A 328 -14.78 -11.76 -27.76
N MET A 329 -13.65 -12.07 -28.39
CA MET A 329 -13.62 -12.53 -29.79
C MET A 329 -14.38 -13.84 -29.98
N LYS A 330 -14.26 -14.79 -29.04
CA LYS A 330 -14.98 -16.06 -29.08
C LYS A 330 -16.49 -15.85 -29.00
N VAL A 331 -16.97 -15.05 -28.04
CA VAL A 331 -18.40 -14.72 -27.91
C VAL A 331 -18.91 -14.00 -29.16
N THR A 332 -18.12 -13.07 -29.70
CA THR A 332 -18.48 -12.33 -30.92
C THR A 332 -18.68 -13.28 -32.12
N CYS A 333 -17.79 -14.24 -32.32
CA CYS A 333 -17.87 -15.19 -33.45
C CYS A 333 -18.94 -16.26 -33.28
N GLN A 334 -19.22 -16.69 -32.04
CA GLN A 334 -20.18 -17.77 -31.77
C GLN A 334 -21.63 -17.28 -31.71
N SER A 335 -21.86 -16.06 -31.20
CA SER A 335 -23.21 -15.58 -30.91
C SER A 335 -23.83 -14.70 -32.00
N TYR A 336 -23.04 -14.19 -32.96
CA TYR A 336 -23.53 -13.25 -33.97
C TYR A 336 -22.97 -13.56 -35.37
N SER A 337 -23.85 -13.76 -36.35
CA SER A 337 -23.49 -14.18 -37.72
C SER A 337 -23.25 -13.03 -38.70
N GLY A 338 -23.41 -11.76 -38.30
CA GLY A 338 -23.09 -10.63 -39.20
C GLY A 338 -23.24 -9.25 -38.60
N ARG A 339 -24.33 -8.98 -37.87
CA ARG A 339 -24.64 -7.67 -37.26
C ARG A 339 -24.84 -7.81 -35.75
N ILE A 340 -24.41 -6.80 -34.99
CA ILE A 340 -24.51 -6.75 -33.52
C ILE A 340 -25.34 -5.52 -33.12
N PRO A 341 -26.50 -5.68 -32.46
CA PRO A 341 -27.30 -4.56 -31.95
C PRO A 341 -26.67 -3.91 -30.71
N ARG A 342 -27.10 -2.69 -30.36
CA ARG A 342 -26.58 -1.89 -29.23
C ARG A 342 -26.50 -2.65 -27.91
N GLU A 343 -27.58 -3.33 -27.51
CA GLU A 343 -27.63 -4.07 -26.24
C GLU A 343 -26.66 -5.27 -26.23
N ALA A 344 -26.60 -5.99 -27.34
CA ALA A 344 -25.68 -7.11 -27.52
C ALA A 344 -24.21 -6.66 -27.43
N PHE A 345 -23.90 -5.49 -28.00
CA PHE A 345 -22.55 -4.91 -27.90
C PHE A 345 -22.18 -4.54 -26.46
N GLN A 346 -23.12 -4.04 -25.65
CA GLN A 346 -22.87 -3.79 -24.23
C GLN A 346 -22.62 -5.08 -23.45
N ARG A 347 -23.47 -6.11 -23.67
CA ARG A 347 -23.33 -7.43 -23.02
C ARG A 347 -22.00 -8.12 -23.33
N LEU A 348 -21.41 -7.84 -24.49
CA LEU A 348 -20.10 -8.39 -24.86
C LEU A 348 -19.00 -8.01 -23.85
N PHE A 349 -19.08 -6.81 -23.26
CA PHE A 349 -18.11 -6.33 -22.28
C PHE A 349 -18.40 -6.79 -20.85
N ASP A 350 -19.54 -7.44 -20.58
CA ASP A 350 -19.80 -8.10 -19.29
C ASP A 350 -18.86 -9.31 -19.08
N GLU A 351 -18.25 -9.82 -20.16
CA GLU A 351 -17.19 -10.83 -20.10
C GLU A 351 -15.96 -10.36 -19.29
N LEU A 352 -15.79 -9.04 -19.14
CA LEU A 352 -14.72 -8.48 -18.30
C LEU A 352 -14.92 -8.77 -16.80
N ASP A 353 -16.16 -8.98 -16.38
CA ASP A 353 -16.55 -9.16 -14.98
C ASP A 353 -16.61 -10.64 -14.55
N LYS A 354 -16.46 -11.59 -15.48
CA LYS A 354 -16.51 -13.02 -15.15
C LYS A 354 -15.26 -13.48 -14.38
N ASP A 355 -15.49 -14.26 -13.33
CA ASP A 355 -14.44 -14.89 -12.54
C ASP A 355 -13.61 -15.87 -13.38
N ARG A 356 -12.29 -15.81 -13.20
CA ARG A 356 -11.35 -16.56 -14.03
C ARG A 356 -10.96 -17.87 -13.37
N ILE A 357 -11.10 -18.97 -14.11
CA ILE A 357 -10.45 -20.23 -13.77
C ILE A 357 -9.12 -20.29 -14.54
N LYS A 358 -7.99 -20.23 -13.83
CA LYS A 358 -6.67 -20.45 -14.45
C LYS A 358 -6.62 -21.89 -14.95
N LYS A 359 -6.45 -22.08 -16.26
CA LYS A 359 -6.16 -23.40 -16.83
C LYS A 359 -4.69 -23.71 -16.60
N HIS A 360 -4.40 -24.74 -15.83
CA HIS A 360 -3.05 -25.23 -15.63
C HIS A 360 -2.59 -26.06 -16.83
N HIS A 361 -1.28 -26.14 -17.04
CA HIS A 361 -0.72 -27.02 -18.07
C HIS A 361 -1.06 -28.48 -17.74
N PRO A 362 -1.33 -29.31 -18.76
CA PRO A 362 -1.54 -30.73 -18.54
C PRO A 362 -0.30 -31.35 -17.90
N LEU A 363 -0.51 -32.37 -17.09
CA LEU A 363 0.59 -33.11 -16.49
C LEU A 363 1.39 -33.83 -17.59
N PRO A 364 2.73 -33.93 -17.47
CA PRO A 364 3.55 -34.69 -18.41
C PRO A 364 3.19 -36.17 -18.38
N GLU A 365 3.25 -36.81 -19.55
CA GLU A 365 3.14 -38.26 -19.70
C GLU A 365 4.54 -38.88 -19.63
N TYR A 366 4.77 -39.74 -18.63
CA TYR A 366 6.04 -40.44 -18.47
C TYR A 366 5.97 -41.85 -19.02
N SER A 367 7.02 -42.31 -19.71
CA SER A 367 7.14 -43.70 -20.19
C SER A 367 7.53 -44.69 -19.08
N SER A 368 8.19 -44.22 -18.02
CA SER A 368 8.66 -45.07 -16.92
C SER A 368 7.58 -45.26 -15.85
N LYS A 369 7.42 -46.51 -15.40
CA LYS A 369 6.47 -46.87 -14.33
C LYS A 369 6.76 -46.15 -13.01
N PHE A 370 8.03 -45.89 -12.72
CA PHE A 370 8.45 -45.19 -11.50
C PHE A 370 7.96 -43.72 -11.46
N LEU A 371 8.12 -42.98 -12.55
CA LEU A 371 7.67 -41.58 -12.61
C LEU A 371 6.15 -41.47 -12.57
N GLN A 372 5.43 -42.41 -13.19
CA GLN A 372 3.97 -42.49 -13.08
C GLN A 372 3.50 -42.73 -11.63
N MET A 373 4.21 -43.58 -10.88
CA MET A 373 3.93 -43.80 -9.45
C MET A 373 4.15 -42.54 -8.62
N VAL A 374 5.26 -41.82 -8.84
CA VAL A 374 5.56 -40.54 -8.17
C VAL A 374 4.48 -39.50 -8.50
N GLN A 375 4.11 -39.36 -9.77
CA GLN A 375 3.06 -38.45 -10.22
C GLN A 375 1.70 -38.76 -9.56
N TYR A 376 1.34 -40.03 -9.46
CA TYR A 376 0.11 -40.46 -8.77
C TYR A 376 0.11 -40.07 -7.28
N ILE A 377 1.23 -40.29 -6.59
CA ILE A 377 1.38 -39.95 -5.17
C ILE A 377 1.22 -38.45 -4.95
N PHE A 378 1.96 -37.62 -5.68
CA PHE A 378 1.96 -36.16 -5.50
C PHE A 378 0.67 -35.47 -5.94
N THR A 379 -0.15 -36.13 -6.77
CA THR A 379 -1.50 -35.64 -7.12
C THR A 379 -2.50 -35.84 -5.97
N LYS A 380 -2.22 -36.75 -5.04
CA LYS A 380 -3.12 -37.05 -3.92
C LYS A 380 -3.07 -35.93 -2.88
N HIS A 381 -4.26 -35.49 -2.43
CA HIS A 381 -4.39 -34.46 -1.39
C HIS A 381 -3.62 -34.80 -0.10
N SER A 382 -3.47 -36.10 0.22
CA SER A 382 -2.71 -36.57 1.38
C SER A 382 -1.27 -36.06 1.43
N VAL A 383 -0.58 -35.91 0.30
CA VAL A 383 0.81 -35.42 0.29
C VAL A 383 0.87 -33.95 0.69
N THR A 384 -0.10 -33.16 0.27
CA THR A 384 -0.21 -31.74 0.70
C THR A 384 -0.48 -31.65 2.19
N VAL A 385 -1.35 -32.51 2.73
CA VAL A 385 -1.62 -32.56 4.17
C VAL A 385 -0.37 -32.94 4.95
N VAL A 386 0.41 -33.93 4.49
CA VAL A 386 1.68 -34.32 5.12
C VAL A 386 2.67 -33.17 5.13
N GLY A 387 2.86 -32.47 4.00
CA GLY A 387 3.74 -31.30 3.93
C GLY A 387 3.33 -30.21 4.94
N ASN A 388 2.03 -29.94 5.07
CA ASN A 388 1.51 -28.98 6.05
C ASN A 388 1.75 -29.43 7.50
N VAL A 389 1.60 -30.72 7.80
CA VAL A 389 1.90 -31.27 9.13
C VAL A 389 3.40 -31.14 9.46
N VAL A 390 4.28 -31.40 8.50
CA VAL A 390 5.73 -31.22 8.68
C VAL A 390 6.08 -29.75 8.88
N ALA A 391 5.45 -28.83 8.14
CA ALA A 391 5.63 -27.40 8.34
C ALA A 391 5.18 -26.94 9.73
N LEU A 392 4.03 -27.44 10.21
CA LEU A 392 3.56 -27.17 11.57
C LEU A 392 4.53 -27.73 12.63
N ALA A 393 5.02 -28.96 12.42
CA ALA A 393 6.01 -29.57 13.30
C ALA A 393 7.30 -28.75 13.35
N ASN A 394 7.79 -28.26 12.22
CA ASN A 394 8.95 -27.36 12.15
C ASN A 394 8.73 -26.09 12.99
N VAL A 395 7.58 -25.42 12.82
CA VAL A 395 7.25 -24.22 13.63
C VAL A 395 7.24 -24.53 15.13
N VAL A 396 6.60 -25.64 15.54
CA VAL A 396 6.56 -26.06 16.95
C VAL A 396 7.96 -26.39 17.47
N CYS A 397 8.78 -27.13 16.71
CA CYS A 397 10.15 -27.44 17.07
C CYS A 397 10.99 -26.17 17.25
N ILE A 398 10.94 -25.23 16.30
CA ILE A 398 11.64 -23.95 16.41
C ILE A 398 11.15 -23.16 17.62
N CYS A 399 9.83 -23.11 17.88
CA CYS A 399 9.30 -22.43 19.08
C CYS A 399 9.83 -23.05 20.37
N ILE A 400 9.84 -24.38 20.49
CA ILE A 400 10.35 -25.08 21.68
C ILE A 400 11.84 -24.81 21.87
N ILE A 401 12.64 -24.92 20.79
CA ILE A 401 14.08 -24.69 20.85
C ILE A 401 14.39 -23.24 21.21
N LEU A 402 13.68 -22.26 20.62
CA LEU A 402 13.85 -20.84 20.96
C LEU A 402 13.52 -20.54 22.43
N VAL A 403 12.51 -21.19 23.01
CA VAL A 403 12.18 -21.03 24.43
C VAL A 403 13.29 -21.62 25.30
N ILE A 404 13.77 -22.84 24.98
CA ILE A 404 14.87 -23.49 25.72
C ILE A 404 16.17 -22.65 25.62
N GLU A 405 16.48 -22.11 24.45
CA GLU A 405 17.67 -21.27 24.22
C GLU A 405 17.56 -19.86 24.81
N CYS A 406 16.35 -19.37 25.06
CA CYS A 406 16.14 -18.05 25.66
C CYS A 406 16.63 -18.01 27.12
N GLU A 407 16.59 -19.14 27.82
CA GLU A 407 17.02 -19.25 29.22
C GLU A 407 18.54 -19.51 29.33
N LYS A 408 19.18 -20.00 28.26
CA LYS A 408 20.62 -20.30 28.24
C LYS A 408 21.46 -19.07 27.91
N THR A 409 22.64 -18.98 28.53
CA THR A 409 23.64 -17.95 28.19
C THR A 409 24.29 -18.22 26.82
N VAL A 410 24.84 -17.19 26.16
CA VAL A 410 25.41 -17.32 24.79
C VAL A 410 26.50 -18.40 24.71
N SER A 411 27.24 -18.65 25.79
CA SER A 411 28.27 -19.68 25.89
C SER A 411 27.75 -21.12 26.03
N GLU A 412 26.48 -21.30 26.38
CA GLU A 412 25.83 -22.60 26.62
C GLU A 412 24.86 -23.00 25.49
N ARG A 413 24.74 -22.16 24.46
CA ARG A 413 23.94 -22.48 23.28
C ARG A 413 24.63 -23.58 22.48
N GLU A 414 23.98 -24.73 22.43
CA GLU A 414 24.40 -25.88 21.63
C GLU A 414 23.79 -25.78 20.22
N ASP A 415 24.49 -26.27 19.20
CA ASP A 415 24.07 -26.19 17.78
C ASP A 415 22.89 -27.12 17.40
N TYR A 416 22.07 -27.55 18.36
CA TYR A 416 20.91 -28.40 18.11
C TYR A 416 19.92 -27.77 17.13
N LEU A 417 19.75 -26.44 17.19
CA LEU A 417 18.93 -25.68 16.25
C LEU A 417 19.42 -25.84 14.80
N GLU A 418 20.73 -25.90 14.58
CA GLU A 418 21.29 -26.04 13.24
C GLU A 418 21.04 -27.43 12.65
N THR A 419 21.18 -28.47 13.48
CA THR A 419 20.91 -29.86 13.06
C THR A 419 19.43 -30.06 12.69
N VAL A 420 18.53 -29.53 13.52
CA VAL A 420 17.08 -29.61 13.28
C VAL A 420 16.69 -28.80 12.04
N ASN A 421 17.24 -27.60 11.86
CA ASN A 421 16.99 -26.78 10.67
C ASN A 421 17.47 -27.47 9.39
N CYS A 422 18.65 -28.11 9.42
CA CYS A 422 19.16 -28.87 8.28
C CYS A 422 18.22 -30.01 7.86
N PHE A 423 17.65 -30.75 8.82
CA PHE A 423 16.68 -31.81 8.54
C PHE A 423 15.43 -31.28 7.82
N PHE A 424 14.84 -30.17 8.29
CA PHE A 424 13.66 -29.59 7.65
C PHE A 424 13.96 -28.99 6.27
N ILE A 425 15.11 -28.33 6.10
CA ILE A 425 15.54 -27.79 4.80
C ILE A 425 15.72 -28.92 3.78
N LEU A 426 16.34 -30.04 4.18
CA LEU A 426 16.50 -31.21 3.33
C LEU A 426 15.15 -31.81 2.93
N TYR A 427 14.19 -31.89 3.87
CA TYR A 427 12.83 -32.33 3.58
C TYR A 427 12.16 -31.43 2.52
N TYR A 428 12.21 -30.10 2.69
CA TYR A 428 11.61 -29.17 1.73
C TYR A 428 12.29 -29.22 0.36
N LEU A 429 13.61 -29.37 0.32
CA LEU A 429 14.36 -29.55 -0.92
C LEU A 429 13.90 -30.82 -1.65
N LEU A 430 13.78 -31.93 -0.94
CA LEU A 430 13.33 -33.19 -1.49
C LEU A 430 11.87 -33.11 -1.96
N GLU A 431 10.98 -32.50 -1.18
CA GLU A 431 9.59 -32.25 -1.57
C GLU A 431 9.50 -31.40 -2.85
N MET A 432 10.29 -30.33 -2.94
CA MET A 432 10.36 -29.46 -4.12
C MET A 432 10.84 -30.24 -5.36
N LEU A 433 11.94 -30.99 -5.25
CA LEU A 433 12.49 -31.79 -6.34
C LEU A 433 11.49 -32.86 -6.81
N LEU A 434 10.81 -33.52 -5.88
CA LEU A 434 9.79 -34.52 -6.21
C LEU A 434 8.55 -33.90 -6.85
N LYS A 435 8.06 -32.74 -6.36
CA LYS A 435 6.95 -32.01 -7.00
C LYS A 435 7.32 -31.53 -8.41
N MET A 436 8.56 -31.07 -8.61
CA MET A 436 9.05 -30.64 -9.92
C MET A 436 9.16 -31.81 -10.90
N THR A 437 9.61 -32.99 -10.44
CA THR A 437 9.67 -34.21 -11.27
C THR A 437 8.30 -34.84 -11.50
N ALA A 438 7.33 -34.67 -10.59
CA ALA A 438 5.96 -35.19 -10.73
C ALA A 438 5.09 -34.35 -11.69
N PHE A 439 5.13 -33.03 -11.54
CA PHE A 439 4.27 -32.12 -12.31
C PHE A 439 4.96 -31.55 -13.55
N GLY A 440 6.29 -31.60 -13.61
CA GLY A 440 7.08 -30.89 -14.59
C GLY A 440 7.18 -29.39 -14.30
N TRP A 441 8.24 -28.76 -14.82
CA TRP A 441 8.56 -27.35 -14.58
C TRP A 441 7.39 -26.39 -14.86
N LYS A 442 6.73 -26.56 -16.02
CA LYS A 442 5.67 -25.64 -16.48
C LYS A 442 4.42 -25.70 -15.60
N THR A 443 4.04 -26.87 -15.14
CA THR A 443 2.86 -27.06 -14.28
C THR A 443 3.17 -26.65 -12.85
N TYR A 444 4.37 -26.94 -12.35
CA TYR A 444 4.82 -26.50 -11.02
C TYR A 444 4.73 -24.98 -10.86
N VAL A 445 5.32 -24.22 -11.80
CA VAL A 445 5.31 -22.74 -11.78
C VAL A 445 3.92 -22.14 -12.04
N SER A 446 2.98 -22.93 -12.57
CA SER A 446 1.60 -22.46 -12.76
C SER A 446 0.85 -22.22 -11.44
N TYR A 447 1.22 -22.97 -10.39
CA TYR A 447 0.61 -22.85 -9.06
C TYR A 447 1.37 -21.83 -8.20
N GLY A 448 0.65 -20.80 -7.72
CA GLY A 448 1.24 -19.74 -6.88
C GLY A 448 1.79 -20.25 -5.55
N SER A 449 1.13 -21.25 -4.93
CA SER A 449 1.62 -21.89 -3.70
C SER A 449 2.98 -22.54 -3.91
N ASN A 450 3.14 -23.30 -5.00
CA ASN A 450 4.39 -23.96 -5.33
C ASN A 450 5.52 -22.94 -5.61
N ILE A 451 5.23 -21.82 -6.27
CA ILE A 451 6.22 -20.75 -6.46
C ILE A 451 6.69 -20.21 -5.10
N PHE A 452 5.76 -19.96 -4.19
CA PHE A 452 6.07 -19.49 -2.85
C PHE A 452 6.93 -20.50 -2.08
N ASP A 453 6.48 -21.76 -1.99
CA ASP A 453 7.18 -22.84 -1.28
C ASP A 453 8.59 -23.08 -1.84
N GLY A 454 8.71 -23.11 -3.17
CA GLY A 454 10.01 -23.26 -3.85
C GLY A 454 10.93 -22.06 -3.60
N SER A 455 10.41 -20.83 -3.65
CA SER A 455 11.20 -19.62 -3.37
C SER A 455 11.70 -19.58 -1.93
N LEU A 456 10.86 -19.99 -0.97
CA LEU A 456 11.22 -20.08 0.44
C LEU A 456 12.29 -21.15 0.67
N THR A 457 12.14 -22.31 0.04
CA THR A 457 13.11 -23.42 0.12
C THR A 457 14.48 -23.01 -0.41
N VAL A 458 14.52 -22.31 -1.55
CA VAL A 458 15.78 -21.79 -2.12
C VAL A 458 16.40 -20.74 -1.20
N LEU A 459 15.61 -19.83 -0.64
CA LEU A 459 16.11 -18.82 0.30
C LEU A 459 16.70 -19.46 1.57
N LEU A 460 16.03 -20.48 2.13
CA LEU A 460 16.51 -21.23 3.29
C LEU A 460 17.81 -21.98 2.99
N LEU A 461 17.92 -22.60 1.80
CA LEU A 461 19.13 -23.29 1.36
C LEU A 461 20.31 -22.32 1.22
N VAL A 462 20.09 -21.15 0.61
CA VAL A 462 21.12 -20.09 0.47
C VAL A 462 21.56 -19.59 1.85
N GLY A 463 20.60 -19.32 2.75
CA GLY A 463 20.89 -18.88 4.11
C GLY A 463 21.70 -19.90 4.91
N HIS A 464 21.39 -21.20 4.77
CA HIS A 464 22.15 -22.26 5.44
C HIS A 464 23.56 -22.39 4.85
N ALA A 465 23.70 -22.35 3.52
CA ALA A 465 25.00 -22.43 2.86
C ALA A 465 25.92 -21.24 3.19
N ASP A 466 25.39 -20.02 3.27
CA ASP A 466 26.17 -18.82 3.64
C ASP A 466 26.70 -18.91 5.08
N LYS A 467 25.88 -19.41 6.02
CA LYS A 467 26.32 -19.67 7.40
C LYS A 467 27.43 -20.72 7.44
N SER A 468 27.31 -21.82 6.70
CA SER A 468 28.36 -22.85 6.61
C SER A 468 29.65 -22.30 5.99
N LEU A 469 29.55 -21.42 4.99
CA LEU A 469 30.72 -20.76 4.38
C LEU A 469 31.43 -19.82 5.37
N ILE A 470 30.67 -19.06 6.17
CA ILE A 470 31.22 -18.18 7.22
C ILE A 470 31.95 -19.02 8.28
N ILE A 471 31.36 -20.12 8.73
CA ILE A 471 31.99 -21.03 9.69
C ILE A 471 33.29 -21.63 9.11
N VAL A 472 33.28 -22.12 7.88
CA VAL A 472 34.48 -22.64 7.19
C VAL A 472 35.55 -21.56 7.02
N SER A 473 35.16 -20.32 6.71
CA SER A 473 36.10 -19.19 6.59
C SER A 473 36.73 -18.80 7.94
N SER A 474 36.02 -18.98 9.06
CA SER A 474 36.54 -18.76 10.41
C SER A 474 37.47 -19.86 10.91
N LEU A 475 37.45 -21.04 10.27
CA LEU A 475 38.29 -22.20 10.57
C LEU A 475 39.58 -22.25 9.76
N ILE A 476 39.77 -21.38 8.76
CA ILE A 476 41.03 -21.26 8.02
C ILE A 476 41.95 -20.31 8.81
N PRO A 477 43.03 -20.77 9.45
CA PRO A 477 44.01 -19.89 10.06
C PRO A 477 44.73 -19.14 8.94
N HIS A 478 44.40 -17.86 8.74
CA HIS A 478 45.21 -17.00 7.88
C HIS A 478 46.63 -16.89 8.46
N PRO A 479 47.69 -17.16 7.69
CA PRO A 479 49.04 -16.83 8.12
C PRO A 479 49.16 -15.30 8.16
N LYS A 480 49.43 -14.77 9.36
CA LYS A 480 49.90 -13.40 9.67
C LYS A 480 49.55 -12.33 8.62
N LYS A 481 48.40 -11.68 8.76
CA LYS A 481 48.24 -10.29 8.28
C LYS A 481 48.54 -9.33 9.43
N ILE A 482 49.49 -8.45 9.13
CA ILE A 482 50.05 -7.31 9.86
C ILE A 482 49.01 -6.58 10.74
N PRO A 483 49.37 -6.14 11.96
CA PRO A 483 48.42 -5.47 12.84
C PRO A 483 48.02 -4.11 12.27
N PHE A 484 46.72 -3.94 11.94
CA PHE A 484 46.10 -2.63 11.84
C PHE A 484 46.05 -2.03 13.25
N LYS A 485 47.12 -1.33 13.63
CA LYS A 485 47.07 -0.29 14.67
C LYS A 485 46.12 0.81 14.18
N TYR A 486 45.38 1.39 15.12
CA TYR A 486 44.37 2.47 15.00
C TYR A 486 42.89 2.04 14.92
N LEU A 487 42.40 1.46 16.01
CA LEU A 487 41.12 1.91 16.60
C LEU A 487 41.43 2.42 18.03
N PRO A 488 41.00 3.63 18.43
CA PRO A 488 41.18 4.07 19.80
C PRO A 488 40.31 3.22 20.73
N LYS A 489 40.91 2.80 21.84
CA LYS A 489 40.26 2.11 22.96
C LYS A 489 39.02 2.90 23.39
N LEU A 490 37.82 2.34 23.16
CA LEU A 490 36.67 2.70 24.00
C LEU A 490 36.97 2.13 25.40
N ASN A 491 37.22 3.00 26.35
CA ASN A 491 37.19 2.65 27.76
C ASN A 491 35.76 2.18 28.09
N LEU A 492 35.57 0.86 28.15
CA LEU A 492 34.49 0.25 28.91
C LEU A 492 34.75 0.59 30.38
N VAL A 493 34.13 1.66 30.86
CA VAL A 493 33.90 1.87 32.28
C VAL A 493 32.98 0.73 32.72
N GLN A 494 33.51 -0.17 33.55
CA GLN A 494 32.72 -1.14 34.30
C GLN A 494 31.70 -0.37 35.16
N CYS A 495 30.43 -0.35 34.76
CA CYS A 495 29.35 -0.06 35.68
C CYS A 495 29.11 -1.29 36.57
N HIS A 496 29.86 -1.38 37.66
CA HIS A 496 29.41 -2.13 38.84
C HIS A 496 28.29 -1.33 39.51
N GLY A 497 27.11 -1.93 39.65
CA GLY A 497 26.12 -1.55 40.67
C GLY A 497 24.78 -1.02 40.15
N CYS A 498 23.79 -1.91 40.06
CA CYS A 498 22.46 -1.70 40.65
C CYS A 498 21.60 -2.97 40.49
N CYS A 499 21.84 -3.97 41.34
CA CYS A 499 20.78 -4.88 41.76
C CYS A 499 20.00 -4.16 42.87
N MET A 500 18.90 -3.51 42.52
CA MET A 500 17.88 -3.10 43.50
C MET A 500 17.06 -4.34 43.83
N THR A 501 17.37 -4.94 44.98
CA THR A 501 16.53 -5.93 45.65
C THR A 501 15.23 -5.29 46.09
N TYR A 502 14.11 -5.83 45.61
CA TYR A 502 12.80 -5.67 46.24
C TYR A 502 12.82 -6.28 47.64
N LYS A 503 12.43 -5.50 48.64
CA LYS A 503 11.84 -5.95 49.90
C LYS A 503 10.68 -5.05 50.24
#